data_AF-A0A382E719-F1
#
_entry.id   AF-A0A382E719-F1
#
_cell.length_a   1.000
_cell.length_b   1.000
_cell.length_c   1.000
_cell.angle_alpha   90.00
_cell.angle_beta   90.00
_cell.angle_gamma   90.00
#
_symmetry.space_group_name_H-M   'P 1'
#
loop_
_entity.id
_entity.type
_entity.pdbx_description
1 polymer ?
#
loop_
_entity_poly.entity_id
_entity_poly.type
_entity_poly.pdbx_seq_one_letter_code
_entity_poly.pdbx_strand_id
1 'polypeptide(L)'
;MHVRSLELEQVYREHEDQDRTAAAARHKRQRPTILRGRTLKMSSPLGDLYVTINEDEGGRAFEVFCTLGKAGGAATADAEAVGRLISLALRSGIPISAIRDQLRGISSDRAVGVGPSKVLSLPDAIGQAIEQYISEKEGVQETLSLGAVVETGGGQGQVVQGHGHQSDFLGSRAHIGSCPDCGAGQLSFEEGCVKCHICGYSECG
;
A
#
# COMPACT_ATOMS: atom_id res chain seq x y z
N MET A 1 22.62 4.17 50.53
CA MET A 1 23.00 4.13 49.09
C MET A 1 23.12 2.70 48.56
N HIS A 2 23.78 1.77 49.28
CA HIS A 2 24.01 0.40 48.77
C HIS A 2 22.76 -0.49 48.68
N VAL A 3 21.89 -0.48 49.70
CA VAL A 3 20.64 -1.28 49.72
C VAL A 3 19.69 -0.92 48.56
N ARG A 4 19.55 0.38 48.28
CA ARG A 4 18.70 0.90 47.20
C ARG A 4 19.22 0.54 45.80
N SER A 5 20.52 0.26 45.67
CA SER A 5 21.15 -0.23 44.42
C SER A 5 20.84 -1.71 44.19
N LEU A 6 20.86 -2.50 45.25
CA LEU A 6 20.56 -3.94 45.19
C LEU A 6 19.07 -4.20 44.91
N GLU A 7 18.18 -3.43 45.53
CA GLU A 7 16.74 -3.49 45.25
C GLU A 7 16.43 -3.13 43.79
N LEU A 8 17.13 -2.13 43.24
CA LEU A 8 16.96 -1.72 41.85
C LEU A 8 17.45 -2.81 40.86
N GLU A 9 18.60 -3.42 41.13
CA GLU A 9 19.12 -4.54 40.34
C GLU A 9 18.22 -5.78 40.39
N GLN A 10 17.55 -6.01 41.51
CA GLN A 10 16.61 -7.12 41.67
C GLN A 10 15.34 -6.87 40.84
N VAL A 11 14.79 -5.66 40.88
CA VAL A 11 13.66 -5.25 40.04
C VAL A 11 14.00 -5.37 38.55
N TYR A 12 15.18 -4.93 38.12
CA TYR A 12 15.61 -5.09 36.73
C TYR A 12 15.68 -6.56 36.30
N ARG A 13 16.24 -7.43 37.14
CA ARG A 13 16.29 -8.88 36.87
C ARG A 13 14.91 -9.51 36.79
N GLU A 14 14.00 -9.13 37.68
CA GLU A 14 12.62 -9.62 37.66
C GLU A 14 11.89 -9.22 36.36
N HIS A 15 12.07 -7.97 35.90
CA HIS A 15 11.54 -7.52 34.61
C HIS A 15 12.16 -8.26 33.42
N GLU A 16 13.48 -8.47 33.42
CA GLU A 16 14.14 -9.25 32.37
C GLU A 16 13.68 -10.71 32.33
N ASP A 17 13.44 -11.33 33.48
CA ASP A 17 12.92 -12.69 33.59
C ASP A 17 11.46 -12.79 33.12
N GLN A 18 10.63 -11.78 33.43
CA GLN A 18 9.27 -11.65 32.91
C GLN A 18 9.27 -11.46 31.38
N ASP A 19 10.16 -10.62 30.86
CA ASP A 19 10.31 -10.41 29.42
C ASP A 19 10.81 -11.68 28.73
N ARG A 20 11.75 -12.42 29.35
CA ARG A 20 12.28 -13.68 28.83
C ARG A 20 11.23 -14.79 28.81
N THR A 21 10.36 -14.86 29.83
CA THR A 21 9.24 -15.81 29.87
C THR A 21 8.15 -15.46 28.86
N ALA A 22 7.80 -14.18 28.72
CA ALA A 22 6.90 -13.70 27.67
C ALA A 22 7.46 -13.90 26.24
N ALA A 23 8.79 -13.80 26.09
CA ALA A 23 9.48 -14.14 24.84
C ALA A 23 9.49 -15.65 24.58
N ALA A 24 9.63 -16.49 25.61
CA ALA A 24 9.57 -17.96 25.47
C ALA A 24 8.18 -18.45 25.04
N ALA A 25 7.11 -17.77 25.45
CA ALA A 25 5.76 -18.03 24.96
C ALA A 25 5.60 -17.71 23.46
N ARG A 26 6.39 -16.78 22.92
CA ARG A 26 6.50 -16.50 21.48
C ARG A 26 7.58 -17.38 20.86
N HIS A 27 7.23 -18.61 20.52
CA HIS A 27 8.17 -19.54 19.89
C HIS A 27 8.68 -18.97 18.56
N LYS A 28 9.90 -18.41 18.56
CA LYS A 28 10.53 -17.85 17.37
C LYS A 28 10.73 -18.96 16.35
N ARG A 29 10.07 -18.83 15.22
CA ARG A 29 10.08 -19.84 14.17
C ARG A 29 11.50 -20.04 13.64
N GLN A 30 11.94 -21.30 13.56
CA GLN A 30 13.23 -21.65 12.96
C GLN A 30 13.20 -21.31 11.47
N ARG A 31 14.29 -20.71 10.98
CA ARG A 31 14.41 -20.31 9.57
C ARG A 31 14.78 -21.53 8.73
N PRO A 32 13.98 -21.92 7.72
CA PRO A 32 14.34 -22.97 6.76
C PRO A 32 15.56 -22.60 5.93
N THR A 33 16.20 -23.59 5.31
CA THR A 33 17.34 -23.38 4.42
C THR A 33 16.96 -22.63 3.13
N ILE A 34 15.72 -22.81 2.65
CA ILE A 34 15.20 -22.21 1.42
C ILE A 34 13.82 -21.61 1.71
N LEU A 35 13.57 -20.42 1.18
CA LEU A 35 12.29 -19.75 1.22
C LEU A 35 11.92 -19.31 -0.20
N ARG A 36 10.61 -19.21 -0.48
CA ARG A 36 10.09 -18.59 -1.69
C ARG A 36 9.71 -17.16 -1.38
N GLY A 37 9.99 -16.24 -2.30
CA GLY A 37 9.71 -14.83 -2.09
C GLY A 37 9.31 -14.09 -3.35
N ARG A 38 8.70 -12.93 -3.12
CA ARG A 38 8.29 -11.98 -4.16
C ARG A 38 8.89 -10.63 -3.83
N THR A 39 9.43 -9.95 -4.83
CA THR A 39 10.03 -8.62 -4.67
C THR A 39 9.17 -7.60 -5.39
N LEU A 40 8.67 -6.61 -4.63
CA LEU A 40 7.92 -5.49 -5.16
C LEU A 40 8.85 -4.28 -5.26
N LYS A 41 8.78 -3.58 -6.39
CA LYS A 41 9.47 -2.30 -6.59
C LYS A 41 8.53 -1.16 -6.24
N MET A 42 8.92 -0.34 -5.28
CA MET A 42 8.16 0.81 -4.81
C MET A 42 8.92 2.11 -5.11
N SER A 43 8.21 3.13 -5.58
CA SER A 43 8.79 4.46 -5.75
C SER A 43 8.68 5.23 -4.42
N SER A 44 9.81 5.46 -3.74
CA SER A 44 9.82 6.16 -2.45
C SER A 44 10.52 7.53 -2.56
N PRO A 45 10.30 8.45 -1.60
CA PRO A 45 10.99 9.74 -1.56
C PRO A 45 12.52 9.66 -1.50
N LEU A 46 13.06 8.51 -1.06
CA LEU A 46 14.50 8.27 -0.93
C LEU A 46 15.08 7.46 -2.11
N GLY A 47 14.28 7.18 -3.14
CA GLY A 47 14.65 6.40 -4.32
C GLY A 47 13.82 5.13 -4.50
N ASP A 48 14.23 4.30 -5.47
CA ASP A 48 13.59 3.02 -5.74
C ASP A 48 13.80 2.06 -4.55
N LEU A 49 12.72 1.66 -3.88
CA LEU A 49 12.75 0.68 -2.80
C LEU A 49 12.32 -0.70 -3.33
N TYR A 50 13.09 -1.73 -3.00
CA TYR A 50 12.74 -3.11 -3.29
C TYR A 50 12.35 -3.81 -1.98
N VAL A 51 11.10 -4.26 -1.91
CA VAL A 51 10.54 -4.98 -0.75
C VAL A 51 10.37 -6.44 -1.13
N THR A 52 11.21 -7.30 -0.56
CA THR A 52 11.14 -8.75 -0.77
C THR A 52 10.43 -9.39 0.40
N ILE A 53 9.29 -10.04 0.15
CA ILE A 53 8.51 -10.76 1.15
C ILE A 53 8.69 -12.25 0.90
N ASN A 54 9.25 -12.95 1.87
CA ASN A 54 9.49 -14.39 1.84
C ASN A 54 8.45 -15.13 2.67
N GLU A 55 8.03 -16.30 2.20
CA GLU A 55 7.02 -17.14 2.82
C GLU A 55 7.59 -18.47 3.32
N ASP A 56 6.97 -18.99 4.37
CA ASP A 56 7.20 -20.35 4.86
C ASP A 56 6.49 -21.41 4.00
N GLU A 57 6.68 -22.69 4.34
CA GLU A 57 6.01 -23.82 3.67
C GLU A 57 4.48 -23.77 3.75
N GLY A 58 3.92 -23.08 4.75
CA GLY A 58 2.47 -22.85 4.89
C GLY A 58 1.98 -21.60 4.16
N GLY A 59 2.82 -20.97 3.33
CA GLY A 59 2.52 -19.74 2.60
C GLY A 59 2.40 -18.51 3.49
N ARG A 60 2.77 -18.55 4.77
CA ARG A 60 2.72 -17.39 5.67
C ARG A 60 3.99 -16.57 5.52
N ALA A 61 3.84 -15.24 5.52
CA ALA A 61 4.98 -14.34 5.55
C ALA A 61 5.92 -14.68 6.72
N PHE A 62 7.20 -14.80 6.39
CA PHE A 62 8.25 -15.26 7.30
C PHE A 62 9.29 -14.17 7.56
N GLU A 63 9.74 -13.49 6.51
CA GLU A 63 10.71 -12.40 6.60
C GLU A 63 10.50 -11.39 5.47
N VAL A 64 10.95 -10.16 5.70
CA VAL A 64 10.90 -9.05 4.75
C VAL A 64 12.27 -8.42 4.65
N PHE A 65 12.76 -8.25 3.42
CA PHE A 65 13.97 -7.48 3.14
C PHE A 65 13.63 -6.20 2.40
N CYS A 66 14.28 -5.11 2.79
CA CYS A 66 14.10 -3.81 2.20
C CYS A 66 15.45 -3.33 1.68
N THR A 67 15.57 -3.16 0.36
CA THR A 67 16.79 -2.70 -0.29
C THR A 67 16.50 -1.41 -1.03
N LEU A 68 17.18 -0.33 -0.67
CA LEU A 68 17.04 0.95 -1.33
C LEU A 68 18.06 1.08 -2.48
N GLY A 69 17.57 1.37 -3.67
CA GLY A 69 18.37 1.48 -4.89
C GLY A 69 19.01 2.86 -5.03
N LYS A 70 20.33 2.90 -5.24
CA LYS A 70 21.11 4.13 -5.47
C LYS A 70 20.99 5.19 -4.35
N ALA A 71 20.54 4.80 -3.16
CA ALA A 71 20.51 5.68 -2.01
C ALA A 71 21.82 5.60 -1.21
N GLY A 72 22.19 6.71 -0.55
CA GLY A 72 23.37 6.78 0.30
C GLY A 72 23.23 6.00 1.61
N GLY A 73 24.29 6.08 2.44
CA GLY A 73 24.49 5.24 3.63
C GLY A 73 23.33 5.22 4.65
N ALA A 74 22.94 6.36 5.20
CA ALA A 74 21.95 6.41 6.29
C ALA A 74 20.58 5.85 5.88
N ALA A 75 20.04 6.27 4.73
CA ALA A 75 18.76 5.79 4.24
C ALA A 75 18.76 4.27 3.97
N THR A 76 19.88 3.73 3.49
CA THR A 76 20.04 2.28 3.29
C THR A 76 20.12 1.53 4.62
N ALA A 77 20.83 2.07 5.61
CA ALA A 77 20.93 1.50 6.94
C ALA A 77 19.57 1.48 7.66
N ASP A 78 18.79 2.55 7.54
CA ASP A 78 17.45 2.63 8.10
C ASP A 78 16.50 1.64 7.42
N ALA A 79 16.55 1.52 6.09
CA ALA A 79 15.79 0.52 5.35
C ALA A 79 16.13 -0.91 5.80
N GLU A 80 17.41 -1.23 5.94
CA GLU A 80 17.86 -2.55 6.43
C GLU A 80 17.39 -2.80 7.86
N ALA A 81 17.51 -1.81 8.75
CA ALA A 81 17.08 -1.90 10.14
C ALA A 81 15.58 -2.19 10.23
N VAL A 82 14.76 -1.46 9.48
CA VAL A 82 13.30 -1.68 9.41
C VAL A 82 12.99 -3.08 8.88
N GLY A 83 13.62 -3.53 7.78
CA GLY A 83 13.41 -4.88 7.25
C GLY A 83 13.77 -5.99 8.26
N ARG A 84 14.87 -5.83 9.01
CA ARG A 84 15.28 -6.75 10.07
C ARG A 84 14.26 -6.81 11.22
N LEU A 85 13.73 -5.67 11.63
CA LEU A 85 12.72 -5.59 12.69
C LEU A 85 11.40 -6.22 12.25
N ILE A 86 10.95 -5.97 11.01
CA ILE A 86 9.78 -6.62 10.43
C ILE A 86 9.98 -8.14 10.39
N SER A 87 11.15 -8.60 9.95
CA SER A 87 11.47 -10.03 9.91
C SER A 87 11.48 -10.66 11.30
N LEU A 88 11.97 -9.95 12.32
CA LEU A 88 11.88 -10.41 13.70
C LEU A 88 10.43 -10.51 14.16
N ALA A 89 9.62 -9.49 13.92
CA ALA A 89 8.21 -9.45 14.27
C ALA A 89 7.42 -10.63 13.68
N LEU A 90 7.59 -10.88 12.37
CA LEU A 90 6.95 -12.01 11.68
C LEU A 90 7.35 -13.36 12.28
N ARG A 91 8.65 -13.54 12.55
CA ARG A 91 9.16 -14.78 13.17
C ARG A 91 8.69 -14.98 14.61
N SER A 92 8.32 -13.90 15.28
CA SER A 92 7.73 -13.88 16.63
C SER A 92 6.21 -14.04 16.63
N GLY A 93 5.59 -14.31 15.46
CA GLY A 93 4.17 -14.61 15.34
C GLY A 93 3.27 -13.37 15.21
N ILE A 94 3.84 -12.19 15.01
CA ILE A 94 3.06 -10.98 14.73
C ILE A 94 2.48 -11.10 13.31
N PRO A 95 1.16 -10.93 13.12
CA PRO A 95 0.56 -11.02 11.79
C PRO A 95 1.05 -9.87 10.90
N ILE A 96 1.29 -10.16 9.63
CA ILE A 96 1.81 -9.17 8.68
C ILE A 96 0.86 -7.98 8.48
N SER A 97 -0.46 -8.19 8.65
CA SER A 97 -1.45 -7.12 8.64
C SER A 97 -1.24 -6.10 9.76
N ALA A 98 -0.90 -6.55 10.98
CA ALA A 98 -0.59 -5.63 12.06
C ALA A 98 0.66 -4.78 11.76
N ILE A 99 1.66 -5.37 11.08
CA ILE A 99 2.86 -4.63 10.65
C ILE A 99 2.49 -3.60 9.58
N ARG A 100 1.69 -3.97 8.57
CA ARG A 100 1.16 -3.03 7.57
C ARG A 100 0.48 -1.84 8.25
N ASP A 101 -0.38 -2.10 9.23
CA ASP A 101 -1.15 -1.07 9.93
C ASP A 101 -0.27 -0.10 10.72
N GLN A 102 0.91 -0.55 11.19
CA GLN A 102 1.89 0.34 11.81
C GLN A 102 2.67 1.18 10.79
N LEU A 103 2.87 0.69 9.57
CA LEU A 103 3.73 1.33 8.57
C LEU A 103 2.96 2.27 7.63
N ARG A 104 1.71 1.94 7.29
CA ARG A 104 0.87 2.75 6.40
C ARG A 104 0.56 4.10 7.02
N GLY A 105 0.64 5.14 6.20
CA GLY A 105 0.32 6.50 6.60
C GLY A 105 1.46 7.25 7.30
N ILE A 106 2.60 6.60 7.60
CA ILE A 106 3.77 7.32 8.09
C ILE A 106 4.25 8.29 7.01
N SER A 107 4.26 9.58 7.29
CA SER A 107 4.67 10.62 6.35
C SER A 107 6.05 11.19 6.65
N SER A 108 6.79 11.55 5.61
CA SER A 108 8.02 12.35 5.68
C SER A 108 7.80 13.75 5.09
N ASP A 109 8.87 14.53 5.04
CA ASP A 109 9.00 15.83 4.35
C ASP A 109 8.66 15.79 2.85
N ARG A 110 8.83 14.63 2.20
CA ARG A 110 8.58 14.43 0.77
C ARG A 110 7.68 13.23 0.54
N ALA A 111 6.82 13.33 -0.48
CA ALA A 111 5.99 12.25 -0.96
C ALA A 111 6.20 12.04 -2.48
N VAL A 112 5.95 10.83 -2.97
CA VAL A 112 6.12 10.47 -4.38
C VAL A 112 4.84 9.81 -4.90
N GLY A 113 4.46 10.11 -6.14
CA GLY A 113 3.24 9.59 -6.75
C GLY A 113 2.02 10.49 -6.54
N VAL A 114 0.89 10.06 -7.09
CA VAL A 114 -0.38 10.82 -7.11
C VAL A 114 -1.54 9.90 -6.77
N GLY A 115 -2.63 10.48 -6.24
CA GLY A 115 -3.84 9.73 -5.92
C GLY A 115 -3.66 8.76 -4.74
N PRO A 116 -4.48 7.69 -4.69
CA PRO A 116 -4.49 6.72 -3.59
C PRO A 116 -3.19 5.93 -3.41
N SER A 117 -2.41 5.76 -4.47
CA SER A 117 -1.11 5.06 -4.47
C SER A 117 0.08 5.98 -4.17
N LYS A 118 -0.18 7.22 -3.72
CA LYS A 118 0.88 8.15 -3.30
C LYS A 118 1.63 7.57 -2.10
N VAL A 119 2.96 7.51 -2.21
CA VAL A 119 3.88 7.04 -1.17
C VAL A 119 4.35 8.22 -0.33
N LEU A 120 4.07 8.17 0.98
CA LEU A 120 4.32 9.28 1.90
C LEU A 120 5.71 9.27 2.53
N SER A 121 6.35 8.10 2.59
CA SER A 121 7.68 7.89 3.18
C SER A 121 8.22 6.51 2.81
N LEU A 122 9.44 6.19 3.25
CA LEU A 122 10.01 4.85 3.11
C LEU A 122 9.20 3.78 3.90
N PRO A 123 8.87 3.95 5.20
CA PRO A 123 7.98 3.04 5.91
C PRO A 123 6.62 2.86 5.22
N ASP A 124 6.00 3.94 4.75
CA ASP A 124 4.71 3.87 4.07
C ASP A 124 4.81 3.06 2.77
N ALA A 125 5.92 3.19 2.02
CA ALA A 125 6.18 2.37 0.83
C ALA A 125 6.25 0.87 1.16
N ILE A 126 6.85 0.52 2.29
CA ILE A 126 6.89 -0.87 2.79
C ILE A 126 5.47 -1.33 3.15
N GLY A 127 4.70 -0.49 3.84
CA GLY A 127 3.30 -0.74 4.12
C GLY A 127 2.48 -1.02 2.86
N GLN A 128 2.66 -0.20 1.80
CA GLN A 128 1.97 -0.36 0.52
C GLN A 128 2.36 -1.66 -0.18
N ALA A 129 3.65 -2.02 -0.16
CA ALA A 129 4.11 -3.29 -0.71
C ALA A 129 3.49 -4.50 0.03
N ILE A 130 3.37 -4.41 1.35
CA ILE A 130 2.72 -5.45 2.16
C ILE A 130 1.22 -5.52 1.83
N GLU A 131 0.55 -4.37 1.71
CA GLU A 131 -0.86 -4.28 1.35
C GLU A 131 -1.13 -4.95 -0.01
N GLN A 132 -0.35 -4.59 -1.03
CA GLN A 132 -0.42 -5.23 -2.35
C GLN A 132 -0.16 -6.74 -2.27
N TYR A 133 0.84 -7.18 -1.51
CA TYR A 133 1.12 -8.60 -1.29
C TYR A 133 -0.07 -9.36 -0.68
N ILE A 134 -0.76 -8.77 0.30
CA ILE A 134 -1.95 -9.37 0.92
C ILE A 134 -3.08 -9.47 -0.11
N SER A 135 -3.38 -8.38 -0.83
CA SER A 135 -4.45 -8.35 -1.83
C SER A 135 -4.23 -9.34 -2.98
N GLU A 136 -2.99 -9.43 -3.49
CA GLU A 136 -2.63 -10.40 -4.53
C GLU A 136 -2.80 -11.84 -4.05
N LYS A 137 -2.50 -12.11 -2.78
CA LYS A 137 -2.61 -13.44 -2.17
C LYS A 137 -4.07 -13.84 -1.91
N GLU A 138 -4.93 -12.88 -1.60
CA GLU A 138 -6.37 -13.08 -1.42
C GLU A 138 -7.12 -13.22 -2.75
N GLY A 139 -6.43 -13.10 -3.89
CA GLY A 139 -7.01 -13.26 -5.23
C GLY A 139 -7.84 -12.06 -5.68
N VAL A 140 -7.70 -10.91 -5.03
CA VAL A 140 -8.33 -9.66 -5.44
C VAL A 140 -7.54 -9.10 -6.62
N GLN A 141 -7.78 -9.64 -7.81
CA GLN A 141 -7.40 -8.95 -9.04
C GLN A 141 -8.32 -7.74 -9.16
N GLU A 142 -7.74 -6.56 -9.00
CA GLU A 142 -8.35 -5.32 -9.46
C GLU A 142 -8.79 -5.55 -10.91
N THR A 143 -10.09 -5.41 -11.18
CA THR A 143 -10.67 -5.67 -12.50
C THR A 143 -10.15 -4.63 -13.49
N LEU A 144 -8.96 -4.85 -14.03
CA LEU A 144 -8.46 -4.16 -15.21
C LEU A 144 -9.43 -4.50 -16.33
N SER A 145 -10.28 -3.53 -16.68
CA SER A 145 -11.12 -3.57 -17.87
C SER A 145 -10.21 -3.53 -19.09
N LEU A 146 -9.61 -4.67 -19.45
CA LEU A 146 -9.03 -4.86 -20.77
C LEU A 146 -10.21 -4.80 -21.76
N GLY A 147 -10.36 -3.64 -22.39
CA GLY A 147 -11.15 -3.50 -23.61
C GLY A 147 -10.54 -4.35 -24.71
N ALA A 148 -10.88 -5.64 -24.71
CA ALA A 148 -10.65 -6.52 -25.83
C ALA A 148 -11.67 -6.15 -26.92
N VAL A 149 -11.24 -5.31 -27.85
CA VAL A 149 -11.86 -5.23 -29.18
C VAL A 149 -11.74 -6.61 -29.83
N VAL A 150 -12.84 -7.34 -29.84
CA VAL A 150 -13.00 -8.52 -30.68
C VAL A 150 -13.58 -8.03 -32.01
N GLU A 151 -12.69 -7.87 -32.99
CA GLU A 151 -13.10 -7.84 -34.40
C GLU A 151 -13.55 -9.24 -34.81
N THR A 152 -14.83 -9.39 -35.10
CA THR A 152 -15.35 -10.50 -35.92
C THR A 152 -16.22 -9.91 -37.02
N GLY A 153 -15.77 -10.07 -38.26
CA GLY A 153 -16.46 -9.59 -39.45
C GLY A 153 -17.60 -10.49 -39.92
N GLY A 154 -18.60 -9.86 -40.56
CA GLY A 154 -19.28 -10.33 -41.77
C GLY A 154 -20.59 -11.13 -41.63
N GLY A 155 -21.71 -10.53 -42.08
CA GLY A 155 -22.92 -11.26 -42.51
C GLY A 155 -24.24 -10.49 -42.41
N GLN A 156 -24.93 -10.27 -43.53
CA GLN A 156 -26.13 -9.42 -43.74
C GLN A 156 -27.47 -10.11 -43.39
N GLY A 157 -28.52 -9.36 -43.01
CA GLY A 157 -29.92 -9.86 -42.99
C GLY A 157 -31.01 -9.04 -42.23
N GLN A 158 -31.46 -7.95 -42.84
CA GLN A 158 -32.74 -7.18 -42.77
C GLN A 158 -33.93 -7.40 -41.77
N VAL A 159 -34.31 -6.28 -41.13
CA VAL A 159 -35.63 -5.62 -40.80
C VAL A 159 -36.81 -6.26 -40.03
N VAL A 160 -37.30 -5.59 -38.95
CA VAL A 160 -38.61 -4.86 -38.82
C VAL A 160 -38.55 -3.78 -37.69
N GLN A 161 -39.18 -2.61 -37.95
CA GLN A 161 -39.32 -1.36 -37.17
C GLN A 161 -40.20 -1.48 -35.89
N GLY A 162 -40.25 -0.55 -34.90
CA GLY A 162 -39.75 0.83 -34.80
C GLY A 162 -40.24 1.60 -33.55
N HIS A 163 -40.16 2.94 -33.65
CA HIS A 163 -40.42 4.04 -32.68
C HIS A 163 -39.21 4.38 -31.79
N GLY A 164 -38.51 5.52 -31.89
CA GLY A 164 -38.74 6.77 -32.58
C GLY A 164 -38.53 7.92 -31.61
N HIS A 165 -37.38 8.61 -31.67
CA HIS A 165 -37.30 10.07 -31.49
C HIS A 165 -35.93 10.56 -32.01
N GLN A 166 -36.01 11.40 -33.05
CA GLN A 166 -34.91 12.10 -33.69
C GLN A 166 -34.50 13.32 -32.85
N SER A 167 -33.20 13.59 -32.77
CA SER A 167 -32.62 14.77 -33.44
C SER A 167 -31.09 14.72 -33.32
N ASP A 168 -30.42 14.56 -34.45
CA ASP A 168 -29.01 14.91 -34.65
C ASP A 168 -28.76 16.37 -34.23
N PHE A 169 -27.64 16.67 -33.58
CA PHE A 169 -26.82 17.86 -33.86
C PHE A 169 -25.47 17.82 -33.10
N LEU A 170 -24.40 17.69 -33.87
CA LEU A 170 -23.02 18.18 -33.69
C LEU A 170 -22.56 18.70 -32.31
N GLY A 171 -21.47 18.09 -31.79
CA GLY A 171 -20.33 18.84 -31.24
C GLY A 171 -20.24 19.02 -29.72
N SER A 172 -19.07 18.62 -29.20
CA SER A 172 -18.45 19.05 -27.93
C SER A 172 -18.98 18.49 -26.62
N ARG A 173 -18.10 17.69 -26.01
CA ARG A 173 -18.04 17.28 -24.59
C ARG A 173 -18.43 18.42 -23.64
N ALA A 174 -19.57 18.28 -22.98
CA ALA A 174 -19.86 18.96 -21.73
C ALA A 174 -20.44 17.90 -20.76
N HIS A 175 -19.63 17.48 -19.79
CA HIS A 175 -20.09 16.69 -18.65
C HIS A 175 -20.98 17.60 -17.80
N ILE A 176 -22.29 17.53 -17.99
CA ILE A 176 -23.26 18.32 -17.24
C ILE A 176 -23.34 17.78 -15.81
N GLY A 177 -22.77 18.54 -14.87
CA GLY A 177 -23.28 18.63 -13.50
C GLY A 177 -22.57 17.83 -12.40
N SER A 178 -21.63 16.93 -12.70
CA SER A 178 -20.98 16.10 -11.67
C SER A 178 -19.47 16.33 -11.58
N CYS A 179 -18.97 16.50 -10.36
CA CYS A 179 -17.55 16.60 -10.05
C CYS A 179 -16.79 15.35 -10.53
N PRO A 180 -15.69 15.48 -11.29
CA PRO A 180 -14.94 14.32 -11.78
C PRO A 180 -14.23 13.55 -10.67
N ASP A 181 -13.82 14.22 -9.59
CA ASP A 181 -13.08 13.57 -8.49
C ASP A 181 -13.94 12.78 -7.51
N CYS A 182 -15.17 13.21 -7.25
CA CYS A 182 -16.03 12.58 -6.22
C CYS A 182 -17.44 12.24 -6.70
N GLY A 183 -17.79 12.56 -7.95
CA GLY A 183 -19.11 12.31 -8.52
C GLY A 183 -20.23 13.20 -7.96
N ALA A 184 -19.93 14.12 -7.05
CA ALA A 184 -20.95 14.98 -6.45
C ALA A 184 -21.55 15.95 -7.47
N GLY A 185 -22.87 16.09 -7.45
CA GLY A 185 -23.65 16.93 -8.38
C GLY A 185 -23.60 18.44 -8.12
N GLN A 186 -22.75 18.90 -7.20
CA GLN A 186 -22.70 20.29 -6.75
C GLN A 186 -21.32 20.89 -7.07
N LEU A 187 -21.20 21.39 -8.30
CA LEU A 187 -20.08 22.23 -8.74
C LEU A 187 -20.54 23.68 -8.77
N SER A 188 -19.74 24.59 -8.22
CA SER A 188 -19.95 26.03 -8.27
C SER A 188 -18.92 26.67 -9.21
N PHE A 189 -19.32 27.70 -9.95
CA PHE A 189 -18.37 28.48 -10.76
C PHE A 189 -18.06 29.77 -10.04
N GLU A 190 -16.82 29.92 -9.58
CA GLU A 190 -16.36 31.07 -8.80
C GLU A 190 -14.97 31.47 -9.28
N GLU A 191 -14.75 32.78 -9.46
CA GLU A 191 -13.43 33.36 -9.79
C GLU A 191 -12.80 32.81 -11.10
N GLY A 192 -13.62 32.38 -12.06
CA GLY A 192 -13.12 31.80 -13.32
C GLY A 192 -12.79 30.30 -13.23
N CYS A 193 -13.09 29.66 -12.11
CA CYS A 193 -12.87 28.23 -11.89
C CYS A 193 -14.16 27.51 -11.50
N VAL A 194 -14.32 26.28 -11.97
CA VAL A 194 -15.32 25.32 -11.50
C VAL A 194 -14.77 24.65 -10.24
N LYS A 195 -15.41 24.87 -9.08
CA LYS A 195 -14.99 24.35 -7.76
C LYS A 195 -16.01 23.34 -7.22
N CYS A 196 -15.52 22.30 -6.53
CA CYS A 196 -16.34 21.38 -5.74
C CYS A 196 -16.13 21.61 -4.24
N HIS A 197 -17.18 22.01 -3.52
CA HIS A 197 -17.10 22.23 -2.07
C HIS A 197 -17.06 20.94 -1.23
N ILE A 198 -17.19 19.77 -1.85
CA ILE A 198 -17.22 18.47 -1.15
C ILE A 198 -15.84 17.84 -1.10
N CYS A 199 -15.11 17.82 -2.21
CA CYS A 199 -13.77 17.20 -2.29
C CYS A 199 -12.63 18.19 -2.52
N GLY A 200 -12.92 19.46 -2.82
CA GLY A 200 -11.90 20.48 -3.09
C GLY A 200 -11.36 20.49 -4.53
N TYR A 201 -12.00 19.78 -5.47
CA TYR A 201 -11.69 19.86 -6.90
C TYR A 201 -11.84 21.31 -7.41
N SER A 202 -10.93 21.75 -8.28
CA SER A 202 -10.98 23.07 -8.93
C SER A 202 -10.38 23.00 -10.34
N GLU A 203 -11.11 23.45 -11.36
CA GLU A 203 -10.63 23.57 -12.76
C GLU A 203 -10.89 24.99 -13.28
N CYS A 204 -9.84 25.71 -13.66
CA CYS A 204 -9.90 27.09 -14.15
C CYS A 204 -9.73 27.13 -15.68
N GLY A 205 -10.52 27.96 -16.35
CA GLY A 205 -10.49 28.17 -17.80
C GLY A 205 -9.88 29.50 -18.20
#